data_AF-A0A225DTL8-F1
#
_entry.id   AF-A0A225DTL8-F1
#
_cell.length_a   1.000
_cell.length_b   1.000
_cell.length_c   1.000
_cell.angle_alpha   90.00
_cell.angle_beta   90.00
_cell.angle_gamma   90.00
#
_symmetry.space_group_name_H-M   'P 1'
#
loop_
_entity.id
_entity.type
_entity.pdbx_description
1 polymer ?
#
loop_
_entity_poly.entity_id
_entity_poly.type
_entity_poly.pdbx_seq_one_letter_code
_entity_poly.pdbx_strand_id
1 'polypeptide(L)'
;MQRFTFILLGSLLFSPPTTVALSQDAGKPIDTRLPVPTDTDAAEKVVRDLFKAEYAKKKPADHIELAKKLLKIGDETTNDPATKFVVYRDARNWAARGGDVPLALAVARSLSQAFAVSPIEARLVAIETTEKWRSSPGRVVIEIALEGTDESVRADEYPSAERFLKVAALAAGRGAELFWEAVVTARTKEVERIEKEFESIASDRL
;
A
#
# COMPACT_ATOMS: atom_id res chain seq x y z
N MET A 1 -26.62 -85.00 34.52
CA MET A 1 -25.30 -84.73 35.14
C MET A 1 -24.41 -84.07 34.10
N GLN A 2 -23.76 -82.97 34.51
CA GLN A 2 -22.59 -82.30 33.90
C GLN A 2 -22.70 -81.62 32.51
N ARG A 3 -22.75 -80.27 32.59
CA ARG A 3 -21.95 -79.22 31.90
C ARG A 3 -21.61 -79.41 30.42
N PHE A 4 -21.92 -78.40 29.59
CA PHE A 4 -20.89 -77.65 28.85
C PHE A 4 -21.41 -76.28 28.39
N THR A 5 -20.53 -75.30 28.61
CA THR A 5 -20.60 -73.85 28.38
C THR A 5 -20.53 -73.50 26.89
N PHE A 6 -21.24 -72.47 26.42
CA PHE A 6 -20.76 -71.61 25.32
C PHE A 6 -21.19 -70.16 25.51
N ILE A 7 -20.26 -69.28 25.15
CA ILE A 7 -20.13 -67.86 25.47
C ILE A 7 -20.16 -67.06 24.16
N LEU A 8 -20.71 -65.84 24.24
CA LEU A 8 -20.59 -64.68 23.31
C LEU A 8 -21.08 -64.83 21.86
N LEU A 9 -21.85 -63.84 21.37
CA LEU A 9 -21.29 -62.61 20.79
C LEU A 9 -22.39 -61.58 20.54
N GLY A 10 -22.22 -60.39 21.12
CA GLY A 10 -23.09 -59.23 20.91
C GLY A 10 -22.88 -58.61 19.52
N SER A 11 -23.99 -58.31 18.87
CA SER A 11 -24.08 -57.57 17.62
C SER A 11 -23.71 -56.10 17.84
N LEU A 12 -22.47 -55.72 17.49
CA LEU A 12 -22.09 -54.31 17.34
C LEU A 12 -22.70 -53.74 16.05
N LEU A 13 -23.57 -52.75 16.22
CA LEU A 13 -24.03 -51.85 15.17
C LEU A 13 -22.87 -50.97 14.70
N PHE A 14 -22.30 -51.29 13.54
CA PHE A 14 -21.32 -50.44 12.87
C PHE A 14 -22.06 -49.36 12.08
N SER A 15 -22.23 -48.19 12.71
CA SER A 15 -22.71 -46.98 12.04
C SER A 15 -21.55 -46.36 11.26
N PRO A 16 -21.69 -46.06 9.95
CA PRO A 16 -20.62 -45.40 9.22
C PRO A 16 -20.42 -43.96 9.75
N PRO A 17 -19.18 -43.46 9.79
CA PRO A 17 -18.94 -42.08 10.18
C PRO A 17 -19.49 -41.15 9.09
N THR A 18 -20.40 -40.26 9.47
CA THR A 18 -20.80 -39.11 8.67
C THR A 18 -19.56 -38.29 8.36
N THR A 19 -19.10 -38.35 7.11
CA THR A 19 -18.08 -37.45 6.59
C THR A 19 -18.63 -36.03 6.67
N VAL A 20 -18.14 -35.26 7.64
CA VAL A 20 -18.28 -33.81 7.66
C VAL A 20 -17.48 -33.30 6.46
N ALA A 21 -18.17 -32.99 5.38
CA ALA A 21 -17.63 -32.21 4.29
C ALA A 21 -17.27 -30.83 4.86
N LEU A 22 -15.98 -30.60 5.09
CA LEU A 22 -15.41 -29.28 5.30
C LEU A 22 -15.65 -28.49 4.01
N SER A 23 -16.78 -27.77 3.98
CA SER A 23 -17.05 -26.73 3.00
C SER A 23 -15.98 -25.66 3.17
N GLN A 24 -14.91 -25.74 2.37
CA GLN A 24 -13.92 -24.70 2.21
C GLN A 24 -14.52 -23.56 1.39
N ASP A 25 -15.51 -22.87 1.95
CA ASP A 25 -15.82 -21.51 1.55
C ASP A 25 -15.03 -20.58 2.47
N ALA A 26 -13.72 -20.54 2.25
CA ALA A 26 -12.85 -19.55 2.88
C ALA A 26 -13.18 -18.20 2.24
N GLY A 27 -14.23 -17.55 2.75
CA GLY A 27 -14.68 -16.24 2.32
C GLY A 27 -13.50 -15.27 2.28
N LYS A 28 -13.35 -14.59 1.14
CA LYS A 28 -12.37 -13.50 0.94
C LYS A 28 -12.45 -12.55 2.15
N PRO A 29 -11.32 -12.15 2.76
CA PRO A 29 -11.31 -11.22 3.89
C PRO A 29 -12.16 -10.00 3.55
N ILE A 30 -13.16 -9.70 4.37
CA ILE A 30 -14.00 -8.52 4.19
C ILE A 30 -13.10 -7.31 4.43
N ASP A 31 -12.88 -6.53 3.38
CA ASP A 31 -12.20 -5.25 3.49
C ASP A 31 -13.11 -4.29 4.28
N THR A 32 -12.74 -3.99 5.52
CA THR A 32 -13.50 -3.12 6.42
C THR A 32 -13.25 -1.63 6.16
N ARG A 33 -12.39 -1.30 5.19
CA ARG A 33 -12.06 0.08 4.82
C ARG A 33 -13.19 0.71 4.02
N LEU A 34 -13.29 2.04 4.07
CA LEU A 34 -14.28 2.77 3.30
C LEU A 34 -13.99 2.64 1.79
N PRO A 35 -15.00 2.54 0.93
CA PRO A 35 -14.76 2.65 -0.51
C PRO A 35 -14.17 4.02 -0.83
N VAL A 36 -13.33 4.09 -1.86
CA VAL A 36 -12.84 5.38 -2.38
C VAL A 36 -14.05 6.18 -2.89
N PRO A 37 -14.30 7.40 -2.39
CA PRO A 37 -15.39 8.23 -2.88
C PRO A 37 -15.22 8.54 -4.37
N THR A 38 -16.29 8.38 -5.15
CA THR A 38 -16.28 8.61 -6.60
C THR A 38 -16.53 10.07 -6.97
N ASP A 39 -17.26 10.81 -6.14
CA ASP A 39 -17.49 12.25 -6.28
C ASP A 39 -16.88 12.97 -5.08
N THR A 40 -15.84 13.75 -5.35
CA THR A 40 -15.11 14.53 -4.34
C THR A 40 -15.16 16.03 -4.63
N ASP A 41 -15.86 16.47 -5.67
CA ASP A 41 -15.73 17.84 -6.19
C ASP A 41 -16.23 18.89 -5.20
N ALA A 42 -17.38 18.61 -4.56
CA ALA A 42 -17.93 19.48 -3.54
C ALA A 42 -17.01 19.56 -2.31
N ALA A 43 -16.51 18.42 -1.84
CA ALA A 43 -15.57 18.35 -0.72
C ALA A 43 -14.26 19.07 -1.02
N GLU A 44 -13.70 18.88 -2.22
CA GLU A 44 -12.49 19.56 -2.67
C GLU A 44 -12.68 21.07 -2.72
N LYS A 45 -13.83 21.55 -3.24
CA LYS A 45 -14.13 22.97 -3.23
C LYS A 45 -14.18 23.53 -1.80
N VAL A 46 -14.89 22.87 -0.89
CA VAL A 46 -14.99 23.30 0.51
C VAL A 46 -13.62 23.37 1.18
N VAL A 47 -12.79 22.33 1.02
CA VAL A 47 -11.43 22.27 1.58
C VAL A 47 -10.55 23.38 1.00
N ARG A 48 -10.60 23.60 -0.32
CA ARG A 48 -9.81 24.66 -0.98
C ARG A 48 -10.25 26.06 -0.57
N ASP A 49 -11.55 26.29 -0.41
CA ASP A 49 -12.08 27.58 0.03
C ASP A 49 -11.68 27.86 1.49
N LEU A 50 -11.74 26.85 2.37
CA LEU A 50 -11.37 26.98 3.78
C LEU A 50 -9.87 27.29 3.99
N PHE A 51 -9.00 26.68 3.19
CA PHE A 51 -7.54 26.81 3.30
C PHE A 51 -6.92 27.67 2.19
N LYS A 52 -7.72 28.50 1.51
CA LYS A 52 -7.29 29.25 0.31
C LYS A 52 -5.97 30.00 0.50
N ALA A 53 -5.77 30.62 1.66
CA ALA A 53 -4.55 31.35 1.99
C ALA A 53 -3.33 30.42 2.06
N GLU A 54 -3.46 29.27 2.72
CA GLU A 54 -2.42 28.25 2.83
C GLU A 54 -2.10 27.59 1.49
N TYR A 55 -3.10 27.27 0.67
CA TYR A 55 -2.91 26.70 -0.66
C TYR A 55 -2.13 27.64 -1.60
N ALA A 56 -2.20 28.96 -1.38
CA ALA A 56 -1.47 29.95 -2.16
C ALA A 56 0.02 30.06 -1.78
N LYS A 57 0.42 29.50 -0.63
CA LYS A 57 1.80 29.59 -0.15
C LYS A 57 2.74 28.72 -0.98
N LYS A 58 4.00 29.17 -1.10
CA LYS A 58 5.00 28.55 -1.99
C LYS A 58 6.22 27.98 -1.28
N LYS A 59 6.41 28.29 0.00
CA LYS A 59 7.60 27.82 0.74
C LYS A 59 7.38 26.37 1.18
N PRO A 60 8.43 25.53 1.16
CA PRO A 60 8.32 24.14 1.61
C PRO A 60 7.77 24.01 3.04
N ALA A 61 8.25 24.85 3.96
CA ALA A 61 7.75 24.86 5.34
C ALA A 61 6.24 25.15 5.42
N ASP A 62 5.72 26.04 4.59
CA ASP A 62 4.29 26.34 4.55
C ASP A 62 3.46 25.16 4.00
N HIS A 63 4.02 24.37 3.07
CA HIS A 63 3.39 23.14 2.56
C HIS A 63 3.31 22.07 3.64
N ILE A 64 4.37 21.91 4.44
CA ILE A 64 4.40 20.98 5.57
C ILE A 64 3.34 21.39 6.62
N GLU A 65 3.24 22.67 6.94
CA GLU A 65 2.24 23.15 7.90
C GLU A 65 0.80 22.96 7.40
N LEU A 66 0.54 23.17 6.10
CA LEU A 66 -0.76 22.84 5.51
C LEU A 66 -1.03 21.33 5.58
N ALA A 67 -0.04 20.49 5.27
CA ALA A 67 -0.19 19.04 5.33
C ALA A 67 -0.58 18.55 6.75
N LYS A 68 0.07 19.08 7.79
CA LYS A 68 -0.26 18.76 9.19
C LYS A 68 -1.69 19.18 9.55
N LYS A 69 -2.14 20.36 9.12
CA LYS A 69 -3.52 20.83 9.33
C LYS A 69 -4.53 19.89 8.65
N LEU A 70 -4.29 19.53 7.39
CA LEU A 70 -5.16 18.64 6.62
C LEU A 70 -5.20 17.22 7.20
N LEU A 71 -4.06 16.69 7.65
CA LEU A 71 -3.99 15.39 8.34
C LEU A 71 -4.88 15.40 9.59
N LYS A 72 -4.74 16.42 10.44
CA LYS A 72 -5.55 16.57 11.64
C LYS A 72 -7.05 16.59 11.33
N ILE A 73 -7.47 17.31 10.28
CA ILE A 73 -8.87 17.34 9.85
C ILE A 73 -9.33 15.95 9.39
N GLY A 74 -8.51 15.23 8.64
CA GLY A 74 -8.82 13.86 8.22
C GLY A 74 -9.03 12.93 9.42
N ASP A 75 -8.17 13.05 10.43
CA ASP A 75 -8.27 12.26 11.67
C ASP A 75 -9.53 12.59 12.47
N GLU A 76 -9.91 13.87 12.53
CA GLU A 76 -11.12 14.36 13.24
C GLU A 76 -12.42 14.16 12.44
N THR A 77 -12.35 13.94 11.12
CA THR A 77 -13.53 13.75 10.26
C THR A 77 -14.00 12.30 10.32
N THR A 78 -15.20 12.08 10.87
CA THR A 78 -15.81 10.74 11.03
C THR A 78 -17.00 10.50 10.11
N ASN A 79 -17.83 11.53 9.87
CA ASN A 79 -19.13 11.40 9.20
C ASN A 79 -19.16 11.95 7.76
N ASP A 80 -18.00 12.31 7.20
CA ASP A 80 -17.88 12.79 5.83
C ASP A 80 -16.69 12.10 5.13
N PRO A 81 -16.92 10.92 4.53
CA PRO A 81 -15.89 10.18 3.82
C PRO A 81 -15.26 10.95 2.65
N ALA A 82 -16.02 11.81 1.96
CA ALA A 82 -15.52 12.57 0.83
C ALA A 82 -14.50 13.62 1.29
N THR A 83 -14.85 14.41 2.32
CA THR A 83 -13.91 15.37 2.92
C THR A 83 -12.71 14.67 3.52
N LYS A 84 -12.91 13.57 4.27
CA LYS A 84 -11.82 12.79 4.87
C LYS A 84 -10.82 12.30 3.82
N PHE A 85 -11.33 11.77 2.70
CA PHE A 85 -10.49 11.32 1.58
C PHE A 85 -9.69 12.47 0.98
N VAL A 86 -10.35 13.59 0.65
CA VAL A 86 -9.72 14.77 0.05
C VAL A 86 -8.59 15.30 0.93
N VAL A 87 -8.84 15.50 2.23
CA VAL A 87 -7.83 16.09 3.11
C VAL A 87 -6.64 15.17 3.32
N TYR A 88 -6.81 13.84 3.40
CA TYR A 88 -5.67 12.92 3.45
C TYR A 88 -4.88 12.90 2.13
N ARG A 89 -5.57 12.85 0.99
CA ARG A 89 -4.94 12.91 -0.33
C ARG A 89 -4.09 14.18 -0.47
N ASP A 90 -4.66 15.32 -0.11
CA ASP A 90 -4.01 16.61 -0.25
C ASP A 90 -2.90 16.79 0.80
N ALA A 91 -3.09 16.31 2.04
CA ALA A 91 -2.05 16.28 3.07
C ALA A 91 -0.80 15.51 2.61
N ARG A 92 -0.96 14.32 2.04
CA ARG A 92 0.16 13.52 1.50
C ARG A 92 0.91 14.32 0.43
N ASN A 93 0.17 14.91 -0.51
CA ASN A 93 0.77 15.64 -1.62
C ASN A 93 1.49 16.91 -1.14
N TRP A 94 0.94 17.63 -0.16
CA TRP A 94 1.59 18.82 0.41
C TRP A 94 2.81 18.48 1.26
N ALA A 95 2.77 17.41 2.05
CA ALA A 95 3.94 16.93 2.78
C ALA A 95 5.08 16.53 1.82
N ALA A 96 4.75 15.77 0.76
CA ALA A 96 5.70 15.38 -0.28
C ALA A 96 6.30 16.60 -0.99
N ARG A 97 5.48 17.59 -1.36
CA ARG A 97 5.95 18.85 -1.97
C ARG A 97 6.83 19.68 -1.04
N GLY A 98 6.53 19.65 0.26
CA GLY A 98 7.31 20.31 1.30
C GLY A 98 8.63 19.60 1.64
N GLY A 99 8.81 18.36 1.21
CA GLY A 99 10.02 17.56 1.46
C GLY A 99 9.98 16.75 2.77
N ASP A 100 8.88 16.79 3.50
CA ASP A 100 8.69 15.96 4.70
C ASP A 100 8.21 14.56 4.30
N VAL A 101 9.18 13.76 3.84
CA VAL A 101 8.94 12.37 3.38
C VAL A 101 8.32 11.50 4.48
N PRO A 102 8.79 11.53 5.74
CA PRO A 102 8.14 10.78 6.83
C PRO A 102 6.67 11.14 7.01
N LEU A 103 6.31 12.44 6.99
CA LEU A 103 4.91 12.86 7.07
C LEU A 103 4.10 12.39 5.86
N ALA A 104 4.65 12.50 4.65
CA ALA A 104 3.95 12.07 3.43
C ALA A 104 3.63 10.57 3.47
N LEU A 105 4.58 9.74 3.91
CA LEU A 105 4.38 8.29 4.06
C LEU A 105 3.40 7.96 5.20
N ALA A 106 3.46 8.69 6.32
CA ALA A 106 2.50 8.54 7.41
C ALA A 106 1.07 8.83 6.96
N VAL A 107 0.86 9.90 6.20
CA VAL A 107 -0.46 10.24 5.63
C VAL A 107 -0.90 9.20 4.60
N ALA A 108 0.00 8.72 3.73
CA ALA A 108 -0.30 7.66 2.77
C ALA A 108 -0.80 6.38 3.46
N ARG A 109 -0.20 6.03 4.61
CA ARG A 109 -0.67 4.95 5.46
C ARG A 109 -2.04 5.24 6.05
N SER A 110 -2.29 6.43 6.61
CA SER A 110 -3.63 6.80 7.12
C SER A 110 -4.70 6.71 6.02
N LEU A 111 -4.39 7.18 4.82
CA LEU A 111 -5.27 7.11 3.65
C LEU A 111 -5.62 5.65 3.30
N SER A 112 -4.62 4.77 3.22
CA SER A 112 -4.81 3.35 2.87
C SER A 112 -5.38 2.49 4.01
N GLN A 113 -5.32 2.97 5.26
CA GLN A 113 -6.02 2.38 6.40
C GLN A 113 -7.49 2.80 6.47
N ALA A 114 -7.81 4.04 6.06
CA ALA A 114 -9.19 4.55 6.09
C ALA A 114 -9.99 4.13 4.86
N PHE A 115 -9.34 4.05 3.69
CA PHE A 115 -9.99 3.80 2.41
C PHE A 115 -9.39 2.59 1.69
N ALA A 116 -10.18 1.97 0.81
CA ALA A 116 -9.80 0.87 -0.08
C ALA A 116 -8.82 1.32 -1.19
N VAL A 117 -7.73 1.96 -0.79
CA VAL A 117 -6.60 2.38 -1.60
C VAL A 117 -5.47 1.37 -1.36
N SER A 118 -4.73 0.98 -2.40
CA SER A 118 -3.53 0.15 -2.23
C SER A 118 -2.50 0.89 -1.35
N PRO A 119 -1.98 0.28 -0.28
CA PRO A 119 -0.92 0.88 0.53
C PRO A 119 0.35 1.18 -0.27
N ILE A 120 0.69 0.29 -1.22
CA ILE A 120 1.85 0.42 -2.12
C ILE A 120 1.65 1.63 -3.03
N GLU A 121 0.50 1.74 -3.70
CA GLU A 121 0.18 2.89 -4.55
C GLU A 121 0.12 4.20 -3.77
N ALA A 122 -0.42 4.18 -2.55
CA ALA A 122 -0.49 5.38 -1.71
C ALA A 122 0.91 5.93 -1.39
N ARG A 123 1.87 5.04 -1.08
CA ARG A 123 3.29 5.38 -0.87
C ARG A 123 3.97 5.82 -2.15
N LEU A 124 3.74 5.09 -3.26
CA LEU A 124 4.36 5.36 -4.55
C LEU A 124 4.06 6.78 -5.01
N VAL A 125 2.81 7.21 -4.95
CA VAL A 125 2.41 8.58 -5.31
C VAL A 125 3.08 9.64 -4.42
N ALA A 126 3.30 9.34 -3.13
CA ALA A 126 4.01 10.25 -2.23
C ALA A 126 5.47 10.47 -2.69
N ILE A 127 6.14 9.39 -3.08
CA ILE A 127 7.56 9.40 -3.47
C ILE A 127 7.74 9.92 -4.89
N GLU A 128 6.84 9.59 -5.83
CA GLU A 128 6.77 10.23 -7.15
C GLU A 128 6.58 11.74 -7.03
N THR A 129 5.72 12.21 -6.11
CA THR A 129 5.52 13.63 -5.87
C THR A 129 6.77 14.29 -5.29
N THR A 130 7.41 13.64 -4.31
CA THR A 130 8.67 14.13 -3.72
C THR A 130 9.76 14.26 -4.79
N GLU A 131 9.88 13.26 -5.66
CA GLU A 131 10.86 13.27 -6.75
C GLU A 131 10.56 14.37 -7.77
N LYS A 132 9.32 14.46 -8.23
CA LYS A 132 8.87 15.46 -9.21
C LYS A 132 9.22 16.88 -8.77
N TRP A 133 9.05 17.19 -7.48
CA TRP A 133 9.33 18.52 -6.94
C TRP A 133 10.76 18.67 -6.43
N ARG A 134 11.56 17.60 -6.43
CA ARG A 134 12.93 17.55 -5.91
C ARG A 134 13.02 18.18 -4.51
N SER A 135 12.01 17.91 -3.69
CA SER A 135 11.79 18.57 -2.39
C SER A 135 12.59 17.96 -1.24
N SER A 136 13.22 16.81 -1.47
CA SER A 136 14.05 16.07 -0.50
C SER A 136 15.38 15.66 -1.15
N PRO A 137 16.47 15.45 -0.38
CA PRO A 137 17.73 14.96 -0.92
C PRO A 137 17.57 13.67 -1.73
N GLY A 138 18.36 13.54 -2.82
CA GLY A 138 18.35 12.39 -3.71
C GLY A 138 18.42 11.05 -3.01
N ARG A 139 19.38 10.93 -2.09
CA ARG A 139 19.58 9.73 -1.29
C ARG A 139 18.33 9.26 -0.54
N VAL A 140 17.58 10.18 0.07
CA VAL A 140 16.36 9.83 0.82
C VAL A 140 15.31 9.23 -0.11
N VAL A 141 15.14 9.81 -1.31
CA VAL A 141 14.18 9.29 -2.30
C VAL A 141 14.60 7.91 -2.80
N ILE A 142 15.89 7.70 -3.06
CA ILE A 142 16.43 6.41 -3.52
C ILE A 142 16.19 5.33 -2.49
N GLU A 143 16.57 5.56 -1.23
CA GLU A 143 16.42 4.57 -0.15
C GLU A 143 14.95 4.14 0.03
N ILE A 144 14.03 5.09 0.08
CA ILE A 144 12.59 4.79 0.23
C ILE A 144 12.02 4.10 -1.01
N ALA A 145 12.45 4.50 -2.21
CA ALA A 145 11.99 3.88 -3.44
C ALA A 145 12.49 2.43 -3.56
N LEU A 146 13.73 2.13 -3.15
CA LEU A 146 14.23 0.76 -3.09
C LEU A 146 13.44 -0.09 -2.07
N GLU A 147 13.10 0.46 -0.90
CA GLU A 147 12.22 -0.23 0.05
C GLU A 147 10.82 -0.51 -0.53
N GLY A 148 10.25 0.47 -1.26
CA GLY A 148 8.98 0.29 -1.98
C GLY A 148 9.05 -0.76 -3.08
N THR A 149 10.19 -0.87 -3.76
CA THR A 149 10.46 -1.92 -4.74
C THR A 149 10.42 -3.30 -4.07
N ASP A 150 11.11 -3.46 -2.94
CA ASP A 150 11.17 -4.73 -2.20
C ASP A 150 9.80 -5.14 -1.65
N GLU A 151 8.98 -4.19 -1.21
CA GLU A 151 7.61 -4.46 -0.81
C GLU A 151 6.73 -4.89 -1.99
N SER A 152 6.85 -4.20 -3.13
CA SER A 152 6.07 -4.49 -4.33
C SER A 152 6.41 -5.88 -4.89
N VAL A 153 7.69 -6.25 -4.93
CA VAL A 153 8.12 -7.60 -5.34
C VAL A 153 7.58 -8.67 -4.38
N ARG A 154 7.60 -8.42 -3.06
CA ARG A 154 7.02 -9.37 -2.08
C ARG A 154 5.51 -9.54 -2.23
N ALA A 155 4.83 -8.59 -2.83
CA ALA A 155 3.39 -8.61 -3.09
C ALA A 155 3.04 -9.09 -4.53
N ASP A 156 4.04 -9.51 -5.32
CA ASP A 156 3.91 -9.79 -6.76
C ASP A 156 3.32 -8.61 -7.56
N GLU A 157 3.45 -7.37 -7.05
CA GLU A 157 3.04 -6.14 -7.71
C GLU A 157 4.20 -5.56 -8.55
N TYR A 158 4.68 -6.33 -9.54
CA TYR A 158 5.81 -5.93 -10.39
C TYR A 158 5.65 -4.57 -11.10
N PRO A 159 4.44 -4.17 -11.57
CA PRO A 159 4.23 -2.82 -12.12
C PRO A 159 4.51 -1.69 -11.11
N SER A 160 4.17 -1.90 -9.83
CA SER A 160 4.48 -0.95 -8.75
C SER A 160 5.99 -0.93 -8.47
N ALA A 161 6.65 -2.09 -8.51
CA ALA A 161 8.10 -2.22 -8.32
C ALA A 161 8.88 -1.46 -9.39
N GLU A 162 8.49 -1.59 -10.66
CA GLU A 162 9.09 -0.85 -11.79
C GLU A 162 8.97 0.66 -11.60
N ARG A 163 7.79 1.14 -11.19
CA ARG A 163 7.55 2.57 -10.93
C ARG A 163 8.42 3.09 -9.79
N PHE A 164 8.58 2.35 -8.70
CA PHE A 164 9.52 2.72 -7.64
C PHE A 164 10.97 2.80 -8.14
N LEU A 165 11.43 1.79 -8.88
CA LEU A 165 12.78 1.78 -9.47
C LEU A 165 13.01 2.97 -10.41
N LYS A 166 12.01 3.35 -11.20
CA LYS A 166 12.06 4.53 -12.05
C LYS A 166 12.23 5.82 -11.23
N VAL A 167 11.52 5.94 -10.10
CA VAL A 167 11.71 7.08 -9.18
C VAL A 167 13.12 7.09 -8.57
N ALA A 168 13.63 5.93 -8.15
CA ALA A 168 14.98 5.80 -7.65
C ALA A 168 16.03 6.21 -8.70
N ALA A 169 15.85 5.81 -9.96
CA ALA A 169 16.74 6.14 -11.06
C ALA A 169 16.76 7.65 -11.36
N LEU A 170 15.58 8.28 -11.38
CA LEU A 170 15.45 9.74 -11.54
C LEU A 170 16.18 10.47 -10.40
N ALA A 171 16.04 9.99 -9.17
CA ALA A 171 16.68 10.57 -8.00
C ALA A 171 18.21 10.41 -8.02
N ALA A 172 18.71 9.24 -8.44
CA ALA A 172 20.13 8.93 -8.57
C ALA A 172 20.82 9.83 -9.59
N GLY A 173 20.18 10.07 -10.74
CA GLY A 173 20.72 10.94 -11.80
C GLY A 173 20.79 12.44 -11.43
N ARG A 174 20.33 12.85 -10.24
CA ARG A 174 20.43 14.25 -9.78
C ARG A 174 21.79 14.62 -9.17
N GLY A 175 22.54 13.63 -8.70
CA GLY A 175 23.83 13.83 -8.03
C GLY A 175 24.90 13.01 -8.74
N ALA A 176 26.13 13.53 -8.80
CA ALA A 176 27.28 12.83 -9.38
C ALA A 176 27.76 11.64 -8.52
N GLU A 177 26.84 10.90 -7.88
CA GLU A 177 27.13 9.73 -7.06
C GLU A 177 26.93 8.45 -7.87
N LEU A 178 27.97 8.10 -8.64
CA LEU A 178 28.03 6.89 -9.47
C LEU A 178 27.63 5.61 -8.71
N PHE A 179 27.85 5.57 -7.40
CA PHE A 179 27.43 4.46 -6.55
C PHE A 179 25.92 4.21 -6.62
N TRP A 180 25.09 5.24 -6.49
CA TRP A 180 23.64 5.05 -6.46
C TRP A 180 23.07 4.67 -7.82
N GLU A 181 23.63 5.20 -8.91
CA GLU A 181 23.26 4.78 -10.27
C GLU A 181 23.53 3.28 -10.48
N ALA A 182 24.70 2.80 -10.02
CA ALA A 182 25.06 1.38 -10.07
C ALA A 182 24.12 0.52 -9.21
N VAL A 183 23.80 0.96 -7.98
CA VAL A 183 22.87 0.26 -7.08
C VAL A 183 21.48 0.14 -7.68
N VAL A 184 20.92 1.24 -8.18
CA VAL A 184 19.57 1.23 -8.77
C VAL A 184 19.55 0.37 -10.03
N THR A 185 20.56 0.48 -10.90
CA THR A 185 20.66 -0.36 -12.12
C THR A 185 20.74 -1.84 -11.78
N ALA A 186 21.53 -2.21 -10.76
CA ALA A 186 21.63 -3.59 -10.31
C ALA A 186 20.29 -4.10 -9.78
N ARG A 187 19.57 -3.29 -8.98
CA ARG A 187 18.25 -3.66 -8.47
C ARG A 187 17.23 -3.80 -9.60
N THR A 188 17.23 -2.92 -10.60
CA THR A 188 16.34 -3.02 -11.76
C THR A 188 16.50 -4.36 -12.48
N LYS A 189 17.74 -4.73 -12.82
CA LYS A 189 18.02 -6.02 -13.49
C LYS A 189 17.57 -7.22 -12.66
N GLU A 190 17.75 -7.14 -11.34
CA GLU A 190 17.34 -8.20 -10.44
C GLU A 190 15.82 -8.36 -10.40
N VAL A 191 15.06 -7.26 -10.34
CA VAL A 191 13.58 -7.30 -10.35
C VAL A 191 13.06 -7.83 -11.68
N GLU A 192 13.63 -7.39 -12.81
CA GLU A 192 13.28 -7.92 -14.14
C GLU A 192 13.53 -9.43 -14.25
N ARG A 193 14.57 -9.94 -13.59
CA ARG A 193 14.85 -11.38 -13.54
C ARG A 193 13.80 -12.12 -12.73
N ILE A 194 13.47 -11.61 -11.53
CA ILE A 194 12.45 -12.20 -10.65
C ILE A 194 11.08 -12.22 -11.34
N GLU A 195 10.69 -11.14 -12.00
CA GLU A 195 9.44 -11.04 -12.75
C GLU A 195 9.35 -12.10 -13.85
N LYS A 196 10.40 -12.27 -14.65
CA LYS A 196 10.45 -13.31 -15.70
C LYS A 196 10.35 -14.72 -15.12
N GLU A 197 11.02 -14.98 -14.00
CA GLU A 197 10.93 -16.27 -13.30
C GLU A 197 9.51 -16.54 -12.79
N PHE A 198 8.85 -15.52 -12.23
CA PHE A 198 7.44 -15.58 -11.81
C PHE A 198 6.50 -15.86 -12.99
N GLU A 199 6.65 -15.15 -14.10
CA GLU A 199 5.86 -15.33 -15.32
C GLU A 199 6.02 -16.74 -15.92
N SER A 200 7.26 -17.26 -15.96
CA SER A 200 7.54 -18.61 -16.45
C SER A 200 6.81 -19.66 -15.61
N ILE A 201 6.93 -19.59 -14.28
CA ILE A 201 6.26 -20.53 -13.37
C ILE A 201 4.74 -20.42 -13.47
N ALA A 202 4.20 -19.22 -13.65
CA ALA A 202 2.77 -19.01 -13.84
C ALA A 202 2.28 -19.64 -15.16
N SER A 203 3.06 -19.52 -16.24
CA SER A 203 2.73 -20.09 -17.55
C SER A 203 2.79 -21.63 -17.58
N ASP A 204 3.70 -22.25 -16.83
CA ASP A 204 3.83 -23.71 -16.74
C ASP A 204 2.71 -24.39 -15.91
N ARG A 205 1.95 -23.61 -15.14
CA ARG A 205 0.84 -24.09 -14.30
C ARG A 205 -0.54 -24.03 -14.97
N LEU A 206 -0.63 -23.47 -16.18
CA LEU A 206 -1.85 -23.35 -16.98
C LEU A 206 -1.90 -24.40 -18.09
#